data_AF-A0A6N8XE31-F1
#
_entry.id   AF-A0A6N8XE31-F1
#
_cell.length_a   1.000
_cell.length_b   1.000
_cell.length_c   1.000
_cell.angle_alpha   90.00
_cell.angle_beta   90.00
_cell.angle_gamma   90.00
#
_symmetry.space_group_name_H-M   'P 1'
#
loop_
_entity.id
_entity.type
_entity.pdbx_description
1 polymer ?
#
loop_
_entity_poly.entity_id
_entity_poly.type
_entity_poly.pdbx_seq_one_letter_code
_entity_poly.pdbx_strand_id
1 'polypeptide(L)'
;MAAVPSQSYKFVLRLPDDLRERVSEASRLYRRSINSEIVARLEQSLTGIPEDVAERHLEPPFFPQIETTFRRDLSDDEDRLIRLYRRLSTQQRRALIELLS
;
A
#
# COMPACT_ATOMS: atom_id res chain seq x y z
N MET A 1 -1.70 35.75 -10.96
CA MET A 1 -1.39 34.49 -10.25
C MET A 1 -0.56 33.64 -11.20
N ALA A 2 0.76 33.61 -11.05
CA ALA A 2 1.62 32.79 -11.91
C ALA A 2 1.56 31.34 -11.41
N ALA A 3 1.30 30.39 -12.32
CA ALA A 3 1.30 28.97 -12.01
C ALA A 3 2.70 28.53 -11.60
N VAL A 4 2.85 27.98 -10.39
CA VAL A 4 4.11 27.38 -9.95
C VAL A 4 4.38 26.16 -10.84
N PRO A 5 5.53 26.07 -11.53
CA PRO A 5 5.82 24.92 -12.37
C PRO A 5 5.94 23.67 -11.50
N SER A 6 5.10 22.68 -11.74
CA SER A 6 5.18 21.37 -11.11
C SER A 6 6.41 20.63 -11.67
N GLN A 7 7.55 20.76 -10.99
CA GLN A 7 8.77 20.06 -11.34
C GLN A 7 8.55 18.55 -11.17
N SER A 8 8.57 17.81 -12.27
CA SER A 8 8.46 16.35 -12.27
C SER A 8 9.84 15.72 -12.36
N TYR A 9 10.12 14.74 -11.49
CA TYR A 9 11.36 13.99 -11.48
C TYR A 9 11.18 12.66 -12.22
N LYS A 10 12.18 12.25 -13.00
CA LYS A 10 12.17 10.98 -13.73
C LYS A 10 13.05 9.96 -13.01
N PHE A 11 12.45 8.85 -12.59
CA PHE A 11 13.16 7.71 -12.02
C PHE A 11 13.19 6.56 -13.04
N VAL A 12 14.33 5.90 -13.17
CA VAL A 12 14.46 4.64 -13.93
C VAL A 12 14.53 3.50 -12.93
N LEU A 13 13.50 2.67 -12.91
CA LEU A 13 13.37 1.54 -12.00
C LEU A 13 13.87 0.26 -12.65
N ARG A 14 14.61 -0.55 -11.89
CA ARG A 14 14.90 -1.95 -12.24
C ARG A 14 13.89 -2.83 -11.52
N LEU A 15 12.90 -3.32 -12.25
CA LEU A 15 11.88 -4.21 -11.72
C LEU A 15 12.21 -5.66 -12.12
N PRO A 16 12.04 -6.64 -11.23
CA PRO A 16 11.96 -8.05 -11.61
C PRO A 16 10.83 -8.26 -12.62
N ASP A 17 10.98 -9.22 -13.53
CA ASP A 17 10.04 -9.43 -14.64
C ASP A 17 8.60 -9.67 -14.16
N ASP A 18 8.42 -10.49 -13.11
CA ASP A 18 7.10 -10.73 -12.48
C ASP A 18 6.42 -9.42 -12.04
N LEU A 19 7.17 -8.53 -11.38
CA LEU A 19 6.62 -7.29 -10.85
C LEU A 19 6.24 -6.33 -11.97
N ARG A 20 7.04 -6.29 -13.04
CA ARG A 20 6.74 -5.48 -14.22
C ARG A 20 5.44 -5.92 -14.90
N GLU A 21 5.24 -7.22 -15.07
CA GLU A 21 4.03 -7.77 -15.67
C GLU A 21 2.79 -7.42 -14.84
N ARG A 22 2.85 -7.65 -13.53
CA ARG A 22 1.75 -7.32 -12.60
C ARG A 22 1.38 -5.84 -12.61
N VAL A 23 2.37 -4.94 -12.67
CA VAL A 23 2.11 -3.50 -12.80
C VAL A 23 1.50 -3.17 -14.16
N SER A 24 1.96 -3.81 -15.24
CA SER A 24 1.38 -3.60 -16.57
C SER A 24 -0.06 -4.09 -16.69
N GLU A 25 -0.42 -5.20 -16.04
CA GLU A 25 -1.79 -5.68 -16.01
C GLU A 25 -2.71 -4.73 -15.23
N ALA A 26 -2.25 -4.29 -14.06
CA ALA A 26 -2.98 -3.31 -13.26
C ALA A 26 -3.19 -2.00 -14.04
N SER A 27 -2.17 -1.50 -14.73
CA SER A 27 -2.28 -0.27 -15.51
C SER A 27 -3.31 -0.40 -16.63
N ARG A 28 -3.39 -1.56 -17.29
CA ARG A 28 -4.43 -1.86 -18.29
C ARG A 28 -5.83 -1.89 -17.68
N LEU A 29 -5.99 -2.56 -16.53
CA LEU A 29 -7.26 -2.65 -15.81
C LEU A 29 -7.79 -1.27 -15.42
N TYR A 30 -6.92 -0.41 -14.87
CA TYR A 30 -7.26 0.95 -14.47
C TYR A 30 -7.13 1.98 -15.61
N ARG A 31 -6.91 1.53 -16.86
CA ARG A 31 -6.80 2.36 -18.07
C ARG A 31 -5.83 3.55 -17.93
N ARG A 32 -4.68 3.31 -17.29
CA ARG A 32 -3.65 4.32 -17.06
C ARG A 32 -2.29 3.85 -17.55
N SER A 33 -1.36 4.80 -17.69
CA SER A 33 0.03 4.46 -18.01
C SER A 33 0.66 3.69 -16.85
N ILE A 34 1.68 2.89 -17.15
CA ILE A 34 2.48 2.20 -16.12
C ILE A 34 3.06 3.22 -15.12
N ASN A 35 3.50 4.39 -15.60
CA ASN A 35 4.03 5.43 -14.72
C ASN A 35 2.95 5.97 -13.78
N SER A 36 1.74 6.23 -14.28
CA SER A 36 0.61 6.67 -13.48
C SER A 36 0.16 5.61 -12.46
N GLU A 37 0.26 4.33 -12.81
CA GLU A 37 0.02 3.21 -11.89
C GLU A 37 1.03 3.18 -10.75
N ILE A 38 2.32 3.34 -11.08
CA ILE A 38 3.40 3.37 -10.08
C ILE A 38 3.22 4.57 -9.16
N VAL A 39 2.98 5.77 -9.70
CA VAL A 39 2.79 6.98 -8.89
C VAL A 39 1.61 6.83 -7.95
N ALA A 40 0.46 6.37 -8.42
CA ALA A 40 -0.71 6.23 -7.55
C ALA A 40 -0.51 5.19 -6.44
N ARG A 41 0.23 4.10 -6.70
CA ARG A 41 0.59 3.13 -5.66
C ARG A 41 1.54 3.72 -4.63
N LEU A 42 2.49 4.56 -5.07
CA LEU A 42 3.38 5.28 -4.17
C LEU A 42 2.59 6.29 -3.33
N GLU A 43 1.74 7.12 -3.93
CA GLU A 43 0.89 8.07 -3.21
C GLU A 43 0.05 7.37 -2.14
N GLN A 44 -0.59 6.26 -2.49
CA GLN A 44 -1.35 5.45 -1.54
C GLN A 44 -0.47 4.89 -0.41
N SER A 45 0.75 4.43 -0.72
CA SER A 45 1.68 3.89 0.27
C SER A 45 2.26 4.96 1.18
N LEU A 46 2.40 6.21 0.69
CA LEU A 46 2.95 7.33 1.44
C LEU A 46 1.87 8.08 2.23
N THR A 47 0.59 7.87 1.90
CA THR A 47 -0.55 8.42 2.65
C THR A 47 -0.60 7.76 4.03
N GLY A 48 -0.04 8.44 5.03
CA GLY A 48 0.04 7.94 6.42
C GLY A 48 1.46 7.89 6.99
N ILE A 49 2.49 8.25 6.22
CA ILE A 49 3.81 8.53 6.79
C ILE A 49 3.74 9.89 7.50
N PRO A 50 4.01 9.95 8.81
CA PRO A 50 4.02 11.21 9.53
C PRO A 50 5.06 12.17 8.94
N GLU A 51 4.65 13.41 8.69
CA GLU A 51 5.57 14.42 8.13
C GLU A 51 6.60 14.89 9.17
N ASP A 52 6.30 14.72 10.46
CA ASP A 52 7.07 15.25 11.57
C ASP A 52 8.38 14.47 11.80
N VAL A 53 9.48 15.21 11.90
CA VAL A 53 10.84 14.65 11.97
C VAL A 53 11.09 13.94 13.31
N ALA A 54 10.36 14.34 14.35
CA ALA A 54 10.39 13.69 15.66
C ALA A 54 9.85 12.24 15.61
N GLU A 55 8.92 11.94 14.72
CA GLU A 55 8.36 10.59 14.54
C GLU A 55 9.24 9.70 13.64
N ARG A 56 10.23 10.26 12.94
CA ARG A 56 11.18 9.51 12.09
C ARG A 56 12.30 8.80 12.88
N HIS A 57 12.49 9.16 14.14
CA HIS A 57 13.43 8.48 15.06
C HIS A 57 12.84 7.20 15.67
N LEU A 58 11.52 7.02 15.56
CA LEU A 58 10.90 5.71 15.69
C LEU A 58 11.14 5.02 14.34
N GLU A 59 11.69 3.80 14.36
CA GLU A 59 11.78 2.99 13.15
C GLU A 59 10.50 3.15 12.32
N PRO A 60 10.59 3.53 11.04
CA PRO A 60 9.40 3.85 10.27
C PRO A 60 8.45 2.65 10.38
N PRO A 61 7.21 2.83 10.87
CA PRO A 61 6.26 1.73 11.06
C PRO A 61 5.99 0.98 9.75
N PHE A 62 6.41 1.56 8.62
CA PHE A 62 6.26 1.05 7.27
C PHE A 62 7.25 -0.03 6.83
N PHE A 63 8.37 -0.30 7.51
CA PHE A 63 9.26 -1.38 7.06
C PHE A 63 8.63 -2.78 7.24
N PRO A 64 8.04 -3.14 8.40
CA PRO A 64 7.38 -4.43 8.56
C PRO A 64 6.07 -4.55 7.78
N GLN A 65 5.35 -3.43 7.57
CA GLN A 65 4.01 -3.42 6.96
C GLN A 65 4.06 -3.52 5.43
N ILE A 66 5.04 -2.86 4.81
CA ILE A 66 5.34 -3.05 3.39
C ILE A 66 5.90 -4.46 3.20
N GLU A 67 6.82 -4.91 4.05
CA GLU A 67 7.35 -6.26 3.96
C GLU A 67 6.26 -7.33 4.16
N THR A 68 5.23 -7.13 5.00
CA THR A 68 4.05 -8.01 5.11
C THR A 68 3.04 -7.85 3.99
N THR A 69 2.94 -6.67 3.38
CA THR A 69 2.08 -6.47 2.19
C THR A 69 2.69 -7.13 0.94
N PHE A 70 4.03 -7.19 0.87
CA PHE A 70 4.78 -7.80 -0.23
C PHE A 70 5.15 -9.27 0.04
N ARG A 71 5.41 -9.68 1.29
CA ARG A 71 5.43 -11.08 1.74
C ARG A 71 4.01 -11.51 2.06
N ARG A 72 3.27 -11.92 1.03
CA ARG A 72 2.13 -12.81 1.27
C ARG A 72 2.68 -14.18 1.69
N ASP A 73 3.02 -14.30 2.96
CA ASP A 73 3.12 -15.58 3.67
C ASP A 73 1.92 -15.70 4.64
N LEU A 74 0.76 -15.14 4.27
CA LEU A 74 -0.47 -15.41 5.00
C LEU A 74 -0.85 -16.87 4.72
N SER A 75 -0.99 -17.66 5.79
CA SER A 75 -1.60 -18.98 5.69
C SER A 75 -3.04 -18.83 5.16
N ASP A 76 -3.55 -19.86 4.47
CA ASP A 76 -4.91 -19.86 3.92
C ASP A 76 -5.97 -19.46 4.96
N ASP A 77 -5.74 -19.83 6.22
CA ASP A 77 -6.61 -19.50 7.36
C ASP A 77 -6.59 -18.00 7.71
N GLU A 78 -5.42 -17.36 7.67
CA GLU A 78 -5.27 -15.93 7.97
C GLU A 78 -5.91 -15.09 6.85
N ASP A 79 -5.72 -15.52 5.60
CA ASP A 79 -6.29 -14.87 4.43
C ASP A 79 -7.83 -14.99 4.44
N ARG A 80 -8.37 -16.12 4.93
CA ARG A 80 -9.79 -16.33 5.16
C ARG A 80 -10.33 -15.46 6.30
N LEU A 81 -9.61 -15.35 7.41
CA LEU A 81 -9.99 -14.52 8.55
C LEU A 81 -10.06 -13.04 8.17
N ILE A 82 -9.08 -12.55 7.41
CA ILE A 82 -9.06 -11.17 6.90
C ILE A 82 -10.25 -10.90 5.97
N ARG A 83 -10.57 -11.84 5.08
CA ARG A 83 -11.74 -11.72 4.18
C ARG A 83 -13.06 -11.65 4.96
N LEU A 84 -13.22 -12.45 6.00
CA LEU A 84 -14.40 -12.43 6.86
C LEU A 84 -14.46 -11.13 7.67
N TYR A 85 -13.36 -10.72 8.29
CA TYR A 85 -13.27 -9.49 9.08
C TYR A 85 -13.67 -8.24 8.27
N ARG A 86 -13.22 -8.15 7.01
CA ARG A 86 -13.59 -7.04 6.11
C ARG A 86 -15.07 -6.99 5.74
N ARG A 87 -15.79 -8.11 5.82
CA ARG A 87 -17.25 -8.19 5.57
C ARG A 87 -18.10 -7.90 6.79
N LEU A 88 -17.53 -7.94 8.00
CA LEU A 88 -18.24 -7.67 9.25
C LEU A 88 -18.53 -6.18 9.44
N SER A 89 -19.62 -5.87 10.15
CA SER A 89 -19.95 -4.52 10.57
C SER A 89 -18.99 -3.99 11.63
N THR A 90 -18.90 -2.67 11.80
CA THR A 90 -18.00 -2.04 12.77
C THR A 90 -18.22 -2.57 14.20
N GLN A 91 -19.47 -2.88 14.56
CA GLN A 91 -19.82 -3.45 15.85
C GLN A 91 -19.33 -4.91 16.00
N GLN A 92 -19.49 -5.71 14.95
CA GLN A 92 -19.01 -7.10 14.93
C GLN A 92 -17.48 -7.18 14.95
N ARG A 93 -16.79 -6.26 14.27
CA ARG A 93 -15.32 -6.17 14.31
C ARG A 93 -14.81 -5.88 15.73
N ARG A 94 -15.44 -4.92 16.44
CA ARG A 94 -15.07 -4.60 17.82
C ARG A 94 -15.28 -5.79 18.76
N ALA A 95 -16.44 -6.46 18.65
CA ALA A 95 -16.71 -7.65 19.45
C ALA A 95 -15.73 -8.81 19.16
N LEU A 96 -15.34 -8.99 17.89
CA LEU A 96 -14.37 -10.02 17.51
C LEU A 96 -12.96 -9.72 18.03
N ILE A 97 -12.55 -8.45 18.04
CA ILE A 97 -11.28 -8.03 18.64
C ILE A 97 -11.30 -8.24 20.16
N GLU A 98 -12.41 -7.90 20.83
CA GLU A 98 -12.58 -8.08 22.28
C GLU A 98 -12.60 -9.55 22.70
N LEU A 99 -13.06 -10.45 21.82
CA LEU A 99 -13.07 -11.89 22.06
C LEU A 99 -11.68 -12.55 21.87
N LEU A 100 -10.82 -11.92 21.06
CA LEU A 100 -9.47 -12.42 20.74
C LEU A 100 -8.38 -11.80 21.62
N SER A 101 -8.70 -10.74 22.38
CA SER A 101 -7.83 -10.09 23.38
C SER A 101 -7.95 -10.76 24.75
#